data_AF-A0A363NUP0-F1
#
_entry.id   AF-A0A363NUP0-F1
#
_cell.length_a   1.000
_cell.length_b   1.000
_cell.length_c   1.000
_cell.angle_alpha   90.00
_cell.angle_beta   90.00
_cell.angle_gamma   90.00
#
_symmetry.space_group_name_H-M   'P 1'
#
loop_
_entity.id
_entity.type
_entity.pdbx_description
1 polymer ?
#
loop_
_entity_poly.entity_id
_entity_poly.type
_entity_poly.pdbx_seq_one_letter_code
_entity_poly.pdbx_strand_id
1 'polypeptide(L)'
;MALAGPEAQELIPKIPDEDIKKAIFDSLPTLINSVIGDERNSILTLARMHFTVVTGKITSKNKAADWLLPKIPVQFKGLLQMAKCAYLGECDDNWVGKDEEITEFFHYLIQLIEQNNT
;
A
#
# COMPACT_ATOMS: atom_id res chain seq x y z
N MET A 1 -19.51 -9.72 -11.48
CA MET A 1 -20.79 -10.39 -11.20
C MET A 1 -21.42 -9.67 -10.05
N ALA A 2 -22.47 -8.92 -10.37
CA ALA A 2 -23.28 -8.22 -9.40
C ALA A 2 -24.03 -9.22 -8.53
N LEU A 3 -24.09 -8.94 -7.23
CA LEU A 3 -24.95 -9.70 -6.32
C LEU A 3 -26.45 -9.44 -6.62
N ALA A 4 -26.77 -8.23 -7.08
CA ALA A 4 -28.08 -7.81 -7.58
C ALA A 4 -27.95 -6.53 -8.44
N GLY A 5 -28.86 -6.34 -9.39
CA GLY A 5 -28.90 -5.16 -10.27
C GLY A 5 -27.90 -5.20 -11.44
N PRO A 6 -27.76 -4.09 -12.19
CA PRO A 6 -26.79 -3.97 -13.28
C PRO A 6 -25.33 -4.10 -12.79
N GLU A 7 -24.43 -4.52 -13.67
CA GLU A 7 -23.00 -4.55 -13.33
C GLU A 7 -22.46 -3.14 -13.08
N ALA A 8 -21.44 -3.03 -12.22
CA ALA A 8 -20.87 -1.73 -11.85
C ALA A 8 -20.39 -0.92 -13.08
N GLN A 9 -19.91 -1.60 -14.13
CA GLN A 9 -19.43 -0.97 -15.36
C GLN A 9 -20.54 -0.30 -16.20
N GLU A 10 -21.81 -0.67 -15.99
CA GLU A 10 -22.94 -0.03 -16.66
C GLU A 10 -23.34 1.28 -15.98
N LEU A 11 -22.99 1.44 -14.69
CA LEU A 11 -23.39 2.59 -13.87
C LEU A 11 -22.24 3.58 -13.67
N ILE A 12 -21.00 3.09 -13.64
CA ILE A 12 -19.81 3.89 -13.34
C ILE A 12 -19.04 4.12 -14.64
N PRO A 13 -18.89 5.38 -15.10
CA PRO A 13 -18.09 5.68 -16.27
C PRO A 13 -16.63 5.31 -16.03
N LYS A 14 -15.87 5.11 -17.11
CA LYS A 14 -14.43 4.86 -16.99
C LYS A 14 -13.76 6.04 -16.29
N ILE A 15 -13.10 5.74 -15.17
CA ILE A 15 -12.35 6.72 -14.38
C ILE A 15 -10.97 6.92 -15.04
N PRO A 16 -10.53 8.16 -15.29
CA PRO A 16 -9.18 8.46 -15.75
C PRO A 16 -8.10 8.00 -14.75
N ASP A 17 -6.96 7.56 -15.25
CA ASP A 17 -5.83 7.13 -14.40
C ASP A 17 -5.31 8.29 -13.52
N GLU A 18 -5.40 9.53 -14.02
CA GLU A 18 -5.03 10.75 -13.27
C GLU A 18 -5.88 10.94 -12.03
N ASP A 19 -7.19 10.69 -12.11
CA ASP A 19 -8.10 10.80 -10.95
C ASP A 19 -7.80 9.73 -9.90
N ILE A 20 -7.39 8.52 -10.33
CA ILE A 20 -6.95 7.45 -9.43
C ILE A 20 -5.66 7.85 -8.72
N LYS A 21 -4.67 8.38 -9.46
CA LYS A 21 -3.42 8.87 -8.86
C LYS A 21 -3.73 9.97 -7.83
N LYS A 22 -4.54 10.96 -8.21
CA LYS A 22 -4.94 12.06 -7.33
C LYS A 22 -5.61 11.55 -6.06
N ALA A 23 -6.56 10.63 -6.17
CA ALA A 23 -7.23 10.03 -5.02
C ALA A 23 -6.25 9.29 -4.07
N ILE A 24 -5.22 8.63 -4.62
CA ILE A 24 -4.16 8.01 -3.81
C ILE A 24 -3.41 9.10 -3.04
N PHE A 25 -2.96 10.17 -3.69
CA PHE A 25 -2.24 11.26 -3.03
C PHE A 25 -3.09 11.96 -1.96
N ASP A 26 -4.36 12.24 -2.24
CA ASP A 26 -5.29 12.86 -1.30
C ASP A 26 -5.52 11.99 -0.05
N SER A 27 -5.34 10.67 -0.16
CA SER A 27 -5.49 9.73 0.96
C SER A 27 -4.25 9.57 1.85
N LEU A 28 -3.06 9.93 1.35
CA LEU A 28 -1.79 9.77 2.09
C LEU A 28 -1.77 10.50 3.44
N PRO A 29 -2.22 11.78 3.56
CA PRO A 29 -2.21 12.48 4.85
C PRO A 29 -3.03 11.79 5.93
N THR A 30 -4.16 11.20 5.55
CA THR A 30 -5.01 10.46 6.50
C THR A 30 -4.32 9.18 6.96
N LEU A 31 -3.67 8.47 6.03
CA LEU A 31 -2.95 7.23 6.33
C LEU A 31 -1.75 7.47 7.26
N ILE A 32 -1.04 8.58 7.08
CA ILE A 32 0.09 8.97 7.94
C ILE A 32 -0.35 9.15 9.40
N ASN A 33 -1.54 9.72 9.61
CA ASN A 33 -2.07 9.94 10.96
C ASN A 33 -2.64 8.67 11.61
N SER A 34 -2.77 7.56 10.87
CA SER A 34 -3.38 6.31 11.37
C SER A 34 -2.40 5.15 11.49
N VAL A 35 -1.08 5.40 11.40
CA VAL A 35 -0.06 4.34 11.36
C VAL A 35 0.07 3.59 12.69
N ILE A 36 0.05 4.32 13.81
CA ILE A 36 0.26 3.74 15.14
C ILE A 36 -0.93 2.83 15.47
N GLY A 37 -0.66 1.54 15.69
CA GLY A 37 -1.66 0.51 15.94
C GLY A 37 -2.26 -0.14 14.68
N ASP A 38 -1.84 0.26 13.47
CA ASP A 38 -2.24 -0.37 12.21
C ASP A 38 -1.05 -0.56 11.24
N GLU A 39 0.14 -0.82 11.79
CA GLU A 39 1.43 -0.80 11.09
C GLU A 39 1.43 -1.77 9.90
N ARG A 40 1.03 -3.03 10.13
CA ARG A 40 0.92 -4.05 9.09
C ARG A 40 0.05 -3.61 7.92
N ASN A 41 -1.15 -3.15 8.21
CA ASN A 41 -2.11 -2.80 7.17
C ASN A 41 -1.69 -1.52 6.45
N SER A 42 -1.11 -0.58 7.17
CA SER A 42 -0.65 0.70 6.63
C SER A 42 0.56 0.51 5.70
N ILE A 43 1.56 -0.31 6.08
CA ILE A 43 2.70 -0.69 5.21
C ILE A 43 2.20 -1.36 3.92
N LEU A 44 1.32 -2.35 4.06
CA LEU A 44 0.81 -3.08 2.89
C LEU A 44 -0.09 -2.22 2.00
N THR A 45 -0.76 -1.22 2.57
CA THR A 45 -1.56 -0.25 1.81
C THR A 45 -0.66 0.67 1.01
N LEU A 46 0.41 1.20 1.61
CA LEU A 46 1.43 1.98 0.88
C LEU A 46 2.08 1.17 -0.24
N ALA A 47 2.39 -0.10 0.00
CA ALA A 47 2.92 -0.98 -1.05
C ALA A 47 1.97 -1.12 -2.25
N ARG A 48 0.66 -1.26 -1.98
CA ARG A 48 -0.38 -1.31 -3.04
C ARG A 48 -0.56 0.03 -3.74
N MET A 49 -0.52 1.14 -3.00
CA MET A 49 -0.59 2.48 -3.57
C MET A 49 0.57 2.70 -4.55
N HIS A 50 1.80 2.39 -4.15
CA HIS A 50 2.96 2.49 -5.03
C HIS A 50 2.83 1.60 -6.28
N PHE A 51 2.38 0.34 -6.12
CA PHE A 51 2.08 -0.53 -7.26
C PHE A 51 1.05 0.10 -8.22
N THR A 52 -0.02 0.69 -7.67
CA THR A 52 -1.10 1.26 -8.46
C THR A 52 -0.65 2.50 -9.22
N VAL A 53 0.10 3.39 -8.56
CA VAL A 53 0.65 4.60 -9.19
C VAL A 53 1.61 4.24 -10.34
N VAL A 54 2.44 3.21 -10.16
CA VAL A 54 3.43 2.80 -11.18
C VAL A 54 2.81 2.02 -12.34
N THR A 55 1.81 1.17 -12.08
CA THR A 55 1.31 0.21 -13.08
C THR A 55 -0.07 0.53 -13.64
N GLY A 56 -0.81 1.44 -13.01
CA GLY A 56 -2.22 1.70 -13.29
C GLY A 56 -3.16 0.55 -12.91
N LYS A 57 -2.67 -0.47 -12.21
CA LYS A 57 -3.45 -1.67 -11.84
C LYS A 57 -3.62 -1.78 -10.34
N ILE A 58 -4.75 -2.31 -9.91
CA ILE A 58 -4.98 -2.68 -8.51
C ILE A 58 -4.63 -4.15 -8.32
N THR A 59 -3.93 -4.46 -7.23
CA THR A 59 -3.58 -5.83 -6.85
C THR A 59 -3.82 -6.07 -5.35
N SER A 60 -3.65 -7.31 -4.89
CA SER A 60 -3.77 -7.69 -3.47
C SER A 60 -2.56 -7.22 -2.65
N LYS A 61 -2.72 -7.10 -1.32
CA LYS A 61 -1.66 -6.64 -0.39
C LYS A 61 -0.37 -7.45 -0.51
N ASN A 62 -0.48 -8.77 -0.45
CA ASN A 62 0.65 -9.69 -0.59
C ASN A 62 1.37 -9.57 -1.95
N LYS A 63 0.62 -9.48 -3.06
CA LYS A 63 1.21 -9.35 -4.41
C LYS A 63 1.93 -8.01 -4.60
N ALA A 64 1.39 -6.93 -4.03
CA ALA A 64 2.07 -5.63 -4.04
C ALA A 64 3.35 -5.67 -3.21
N ALA A 65 3.33 -6.32 -2.04
CA ALA A 65 4.52 -6.52 -1.22
C ALA A 65 5.60 -7.32 -1.98
N ASP A 66 5.23 -8.42 -2.64
CA ASP A 66 6.16 -9.22 -3.46
C ASP A 66 6.77 -8.41 -4.61
N TRP A 67 5.97 -7.58 -5.26
CA TRP A 67 6.46 -6.70 -6.32
C TRP A 67 7.40 -5.61 -5.79
N LEU A 68 7.16 -5.10 -4.58
CA LEU A 68 7.93 -4.02 -3.97
C LEU A 68 9.24 -4.51 -3.33
N LEU A 69 9.26 -5.71 -2.74
CA LEU A 69 10.43 -6.30 -2.06
C LEU A 69 11.77 -6.20 -2.81
N PRO A 70 11.85 -6.45 -4.13
CA PRO A 70 13.12 -6.32 -4.84
C PRO A 70 13.56 -4.86 -5.07
N LYS A 71 12.69 -3.87 -4.90
CA LYS A 71 12.95 -2.45 -5.22
C LYS A 71 13.37 -1.58 -4.04
N ILE A 72 13.16 -2.06 -2.82
CA ILE A 72 13.43 -1.30 -1.60
C ILE A 72 14.81 -1.62 -1.01
N PRO A 73 15.41 -0.67 -0.26
CA PRO A 73 16.62 -0.89 0.52
C PRO A 73 16.54 -2.12 1.42
N VAL A 74 17.66 -2.82 1.60
CA VAL A 74 17.74 -4.07 2.38
C VAL A 74 17.24 -3.91 3.81
N GLN A 75 17.51 -2.76 4.44
CA GLN A 75 17.08 -2.44 5.80
C GLN A 75 15.56 -2.50 6.01
N PHE A 76 14.77 -2.23 4.96
CA PHE A 76 13.30 -2.22 5.04
C PHE A 76 12.65 -3.54 4.61
N LYS A 77 13.42 -4.45 3.98
CA LYS A 77 12.87 -5.72 3.48
C LYS A 77 12.27 -6.58 4.60
N GLY A 78 12.91 -6.58 5.77
CA GLY A 78 12.42 -7.32 6.93
C GLY A 78 11.03 -6.88 7.39
N LEU A 79 10.80 -5.56 7.47
CA LEU A 79 9.50 -5.00 7.86
C LEU A 79 8.39 -5.36 6.87
N LEU A 80 8.67 -5.23 5.56
CA LEU A 80 7.69 -5.58 4.53
C LEU A 80 7.41 -7.09 4.47
N GLN A 81 8.43 -7.93 4.67
CA GLN A 81 8.26 -9.38 4.75
C GLN A 81 7.43 -9.78 5.97
N MET A 82 7.70 -9.19 7.13
CA MET A 82 6.94 -9.43 8.35
C MET A 82 5.47 -9.02 8.16
N ALA A 83 5.21 -7.83 7.62
CA ALA A 83 3.85 -7.38 7.32
C ALA A 83 3.11 -8.34 6.38
N LYS A 84 3.78 -8.80 5.31
CA LYS A 84 3.22 -9.77 4.35
C LYS A 84 2.89 -11.10 5.02
N CYS A 85 3.83 -11.67 5.76
CA CYS A 85 3.69 -12.96 6.43
C CYS A 85 2.55 -12.94 7.46
N ALA A 86 2.46 -11.87 8.27
CA ALA A 86 1.36 -11.70 9.21
C ALA A 86 0.01 -11.49 8.53
N TYR A 87 -0.03 -10.81 7.39
CA TYR A 87 -1.27 -10.68 6.61
C TYR A 87 -1.76 -12.00 6.02
N LEU A 88 -0.85 -12.92 5.70
CA LEU A 88 -1.17 -14.27 5.24
C LEU A 88 -1.52 -15.24 6.39
N GLY A 89 -1.35 -14.81 7.65
CA GLY A 89 -1.51 -15.68 8.82
C GLY A 89 -0.40 -16.71 8.97
N GLU A 90 0.75 -16.48 8.32
CA GLU A 90 1.90 -17.41 8.34
C GLU A 90 2.82 -17.18 9.55
N CYS A 91 2.75 -16.00 10.16
CA CYS A 91 3.46 -15.65 11.38
C CYS A 91 2.73 -14.55 12.16
N ASP A 92 3.09 -14.39 13.42
CA ASP A 92 2.70 -13.21 14.19
C ASP A 92 3.69 -12.06 13.89
N ASP A 93 3.16 -10.85 13.75
CA ASP A 93 3.95 -9.64 13.68
C ASP A 93 4.21 -9.06 15.07
N ASN A 94 5.48 -8.78 15.36
CA ASN A 94 5.87 -8.06 16.56
C ASN A 94 6.47 -6.70 16.19
N TRP A 95 5.66 -5.66 16.36
CA TRP A 95 6.04 -4.27 16.09
C TRP A 95 6.66 -3.57 17.32
N VAL A 96 6.64 -4.20 18.49
CA VAL A 96 7.13 -3.59 19.74
C VAL A 96 8.61 -3.25 19.63
N GLY A 97 8.95 -1.98 19.88
CA GLY A 97 10.32 -1.48 19.84
C GLY A 97 10.85 -1.21 18.43
N LYS A 98 9.98 -1.19 17.41
CA LYS A 98 10.34 -0.89 16.01
C LYS A 98 9.83 0.46 15.51
N ASP A 99 9.34 1.31 16.41
CA ASP A 99 8.65 2.56 16.08
C ASP A 99 9.49 3.47 15.15
N GLU A 100 10.79 3.57 15.41
CA GLU A 100 11.72 4.37 14.59
C GLU A 100 11.91 3.75 13.19
N GLU A 101 12.23 2.45 13.11
CA GLU A 101 12.39 1.73 11.83
C GLU A 101 11.12 1.80 10.97
N ILE A 102 9.96 1.68 11.60
CA ILE A 102 8.64 1.78 10.96
C ILE A 102 8.47 3.20 10.42
N THR A 103 8.67 4.22 11.27
CA THR A 103 8.52 5.63 10.87
C THR A 103 9.42 5.97 9.68
N GLU A 104 10.68 5.55 9.71
CA GLU A 104 11.61 5.70 8.58
C GLU A 104 11.11 5.01 7.32
N PHE A 105 10.63 3.76 7.45
CA PHE A 105 10.12 3.01 6.31
C PHE A 105 8.85 3.64 5.72
N PHE A 106 7.96 4.15 6.56
CA PHE A 106 6.76 4.87 6.14
C PHE A 106 7.12 6.11 5.34
N HIS A 107 7.99 6.96 5.86
CA HIS A 107 8.47 8.13 5.14
C HIS A 107 9.11 7.77 3.81
N TYR A 108 9.93 6.71 3.78
CA TYR A 108 10.52 6.21 2.54
C TYR A 108 9.46 5.78 1.51
N LEU A 109 8.42 5.04 1.93
CA LEU A 109 7.34 4.61 1.03
C LEU A 109 6.52 5.77 0.50
N ILE A 110 6.25 6.79 1.32
CA ILE A 110 5.53 8.00 0.91
C ILE A 110 6.33 8.74 -0.15
N GLN A 111 7.62 8.99 0.10
CA GLN A 111 8.52 9.61 -0.87
C GLN A 111 8.58 8.82 -2.18
N LEU A 112 8.60 7.49 -2.10
CA LEU A 112 8.59 6.62 -3.26
C LEU A 112 7.30 6.76 -4.08
N ILE A 113 6.14 6.98 -3.44
CA ILE A 113 4.87 7.21 -4.13
C ILE A 113 4.86 8.61 -4.78
N GLU A 114 5.29 9.65 -4.05
CA GLU A 114 5.35 11.04 -4.52
C GLU A 114 6.27 11.23 -5.73
N GLN A 115 7.40 10.51 -5.79
CA GLN A 115 8.32 10.53 -6.93
C GLN A 115 7.69 10.03 -8.25
N ASN A 116 6.57 9.28 -8.17
CA ASN A 116 5.88 8.73 -9.35
C ASN A 116 4.64 9.54 -9.76
N ASN A 117 4.49 10.76 -9.24
CA ASN A 117 3.41 11.70 -9.58
C ASN A 117 3.69 12.57 -10.84
N THR A 118 4.61 12.16 -11.70
CA THR A 118 4.92 12.88 -12.96
C THR A 118 4.01 12.46 -14.11
#